data_AF-A0A290QIT2-F1
#
_entry.id   AF-A0A290QIT2-F1
#
_cell.length_a   1.000
_cell.length_b   1.000
_cell.length_c   1.000
_cell.angle_alpha   90.00
_cell.angle_beta   90.00
_cell.angle_gamma   90.00
#
_symmetry.space_group_name_H-M   'P 1'
#
loop_
_entity.id
_entity.type
_entity.pdbx_description
1 polymer ?
#
loop_
_entity_poly.entity_id
_entity_poly.type
_entity_poly.pdbx_seq_one_letter_code
_entity_poly.pdbx_strand_id
1 'polypeptide(L)'
;MSAALDADDSEPVRIPITGELDLHTFAPRDVSQVVPAYLEACRERRILTVRIVHGKGTGTLRETVHALLRRSPLVANFRLGDETSGSWGATLVTLKN
;
A
#
# COMPACT_ATOMS: atom_id res chain seq x y z
N MET A 1 29.95 32.28 -4.87
CA MET A 1 28.61 32.10 -5.48
C MET A 1 28.84 31.25 -6.73
N SER A 2 28.25 30.07 -6.95
CA SER A 2 26.94 29.56 -6.56
C SER A 2 27.05 28.07 -6.22
N ALA A 3 26.32 27.66 -5.19
CA ALA A 3 25.98 26.27 -4.92
C ALA A 3 24.90 25.80 -5.92
N ALA A 4 24.94 24.51 -6.26
CA ALA A 4 23.76 23.71 -6.62
C ALA A 4 24.13 22.22 -6.53
N LEU A 5 24.46 21.77 -5.32
CA LEU A 5 23.91 20.51 -4.82
C LEU A 5 22.50 20.92 -4.32
N ASP A 6 21.43 20.18 -4.52
CA ASP A 6 21.20 18.88 -3.92
C ASP A 6 20.14 18.12 -4.71
N ALA A 7 20.41 16.83 -4.94
CA ALA A 7 19.35 15.86 -5.20
C ALA A 7 18.44 15.85 -3.97
N ASP A 8 17.14 16.06 -4.14
CA ASP A 8 16.18 15.82 -3.07
C ASP A 8 16.01 14.31 -2.88
N ASP A 9 17.03 13.70 -2.28
CA ASP A 9 17.10 12.34 -1.77
C ASP A 9 16.52 12.35 -0.33
N SER A 10 15.33 12.94 -0.22
CA SER A 10 14.64 13.22 1.03
C SER A 10 14.43 11.93 1.84
N GLU A 11 14.75 12.00 3.14
CA GLU A 11 14.84 10.91 4.09
C GLU A 11 13.80 9.77 3.91
N PRO A 12 14.19 8.50 4.19
CA PRO A 12 13.28 7.37 4.03
C PRO A 12 12.00 7.57 4.83
N VAL A 13 10.87 7.55 4.13
CA VAL A 13 9.53 7.68 4.73
C VAL A 13 9.31 6.54 5.73
N ARG A 14 9.20 6.89 7.01
CA ARG A 14 8.90 5.92 8.08
C ARG A 14 7.39 5.68 8.15
N ILE A 15 6.95 4.55 7.60
CA ILE A 15 5.55 4.16 7.60
C ILE A 15 5.25 3.32 8.85
N PRO A 16 4.26 3.69 9.68
CA PRO A 16 3.83 2.85 10.78
C PRO A 16 3.17 1.57 10.23
N ILE A 17 3.62 0.41 10.71
CA ILE A 17 3.05 -0.88 10.33
C ILE A 17 1.93 -1.24 11.32
N THR A 18 0.73 -0.73 11.04
CA THR A 18 -0.48 -0.87 11.85
C THR A 18 -1.54 -1.75 11.19
N GLY A 19 -1.29 -2.20 9.96
CA GLY A 19 -2.30 -2.88 9.13
C GLY A 19 -3.11 -1.93 8.26
N GLU A 20 -2.74 -0.65 8.19
CA GLU A 20 -3.34 0.32 7.28
C GLU A 20 -2.27 1.03 6.45
N LEU A 21 -2.42 0.99 5.14
CA LEU A 21 -1.56 1.68 4.19
C LEU A 21 -2.40 2.66 3.36
N ASP A 22 -2.16 3.96 3.54
CA ASP A 22 -2.79 5.01 2.74
C ASP A 22 -1.91 5.42 1.56
N LEU A 23 -2.33 5.02 0.35
CA LEU A 23 -1.60 5.28 -0.88
C LEU A 23 -1.74 6.72 -1.38
N HIS A 24 -2.62 7.56 -0.82
CA HIS A 24 -2.67 8.99 -1.17
C HIS A 24 -1.39 9.74 -0.77
N THR A 25 -0.60 9.16 0.15
CA THR A 25 0.66 9.74 0.64
C THR A 25 1.88 9.35 -0.22
N PHE A 26 1.69 8.54 -1.27
CA PHE A 26 2.77 8.04 -2.12
C PHE A 26 2.63 8.51 -3.55
N ALA A 27 3.75 8.71 -4.24
CA ALA A 27 3.70 8.92 -5.68
C ALA A 27 3.26 7.61 -6.37
N PRO A 28 2.47 7.68 -7.46
CA PRO A 28 1.97 6.48 -8.14
C PRO A 28 3.05 5.48 -8.58
N ARG A 29 4.25 5.97 -8.90
CA ARG A 29 5.41 5.14 -9.28
C ARG A 29 5.91 4.24 -8.14
N ASP A 30 5.76 4.67 -6.89
CA ASP A 30 6.31 3.99 -5.71
C ASP A 30 5.40 2.85 -5.24
N VAL A 31 4.13 2.86 -5.64
CA VAL A 31 3.10 1.88 -5.24
C VAL A 31 3.55 0.44 -5.48
N SER A 32 4.24 0.21 -6.60
CA SER A 32 4.76 -1.11 -6.98
C SER A 32 5.79 -1.67 -6.00
N GLN A 33 6.48 -0.81 -5.26
CA GLN A 33 7.49 -1.17 -4.26
C GLN A 33 6.90 -1.12 -2.84
N VAL A 34 6.12 -0.09 -2.52
CA VAL A 34 5.57 0.15 -1.18
C VAL A 34 4.56 -0.92 -0.78
N VAL A 35 3.66 -1.31 -1.68
CA VAL A 35 2.62 -2.30 -1.33
C VAL A 35 3.23 -3.64 -0.93
N PRO A 36 4.12 -4.30 -1.73
CA PRO A 36 4.76 -5.54 -1.31
C PRO A 36 5.54 -5.41 0.00
N ALA A 37 6.37 -4.37 0.14
CA ALA A 37 7.18 -4.14 1.33
C ALA A 37 6.32 -3.97 2.59
N TYR A 38 5.19 -3.27 2.49
CA TYR A 38 4.28 -3.10 3.61
C TYR A 38 3.59 -4.41 4.01
N LEU A 39 3.23 -5.27 3.04
CA LEU A 39 2.64 -6.59 3.34
C LEU A 39 3.66 -7.52 4.00
N GLU A 40 4.94 -7.48 3.59
CA GLU A 40 6.02 -8.21 4.25
C GLU A 40 6.17 -7.77 5.70
N ALA A 41 6.28 -6.46 5.94
CA ALA A 41 6.41 -5.91 7.28
C ALA A 41 5.19 -6.22 8.16
N CYS A 42 3.97 -6.18 7.61
CA CYS A 42 2.76 -6.60 8.31
C CYS A 42 2.83 -8.07 8.73
N ARG A 43 3.23 -8.95 7.81
CA ARG A 43 3.30 -10.40 8.07
C ARG A 43 4.33 -10.72 9.16
N GLU A 44 5.51 -10.10 9.10
CA GLU A 44 6.56 -10.25 10.12
C GLU A 44 6.07 -9.87 11.52
N ARG A 45 5.19 -8.86 11.60
CA ARG A 45 4.55 -8.41 12.85
C ARG A 45 3.26 -9.17 13.20
N ARG A 46 2.92 -10.23 12.46
CA ARG A 46 1.68 -11.02 12.63
C ARG A 46 0.40 -10.19 12.46
N ILE A 47 0.47 -9.08 11.72
CA ILE A 47 -0.68 -8.28 11.32
C ILE A 47 -1.21 -8.88 10.03
N LEU A 48 -2.13 -9.84 10.15
CA LEU A 48 -2.58 -10.64 9.00
C LEU A 48 -3.77 -10.05 8.25
N THR A 49 -4.34 -8.94 8.74
CA THR A 49 -5.39 -8.20 8.05
C THR A 49 -4.89 -6.81 7.76
N VAL A 50 -4.85 -6.45 6.47
CA VAL A 50 -4.33 -5.17 6.00
C VAL A 50 -5.41 -4.44 5.20
N ARG A 51 -5.59 -3.15 5.46
CA ARG A 51 -6.43 -2.25 4.66
C ARG A 51 -5.55 -1.32 3.83
N ILE A 52 -5.64 -1.44 2.51
CA ILE A 52 -4.95 -0.56 1.57
C ILE A 52 -5.95 0.47 1.05
N VAL A 53 -5.75 1.73 1.40
CA VAL A 53 -6.57 2.86 0.94
C VAL A 53 -5.94 3.39 -0.34
N HIS A 54 -6.68 3.32 -1.45
CA HIS A 54 -6.22 3.79 -2.77
C HIS A 54 -7.14 4.85 -3.38
N GLY A 55 -8.17 5.25 -2.64
CA GLY A 55 -9.18 6.19 -3.11
C GLY A 55 -10.10 5.59 -4.17
N LYS A 56 -11.13 6.37 -4.50
CA LYS A 56 -12.16 6.02 -5.47
C LYS A 56 -11.68 6.38 -6.89
N GLY A 57 -11.51 7.67 -7.18
CA GLY A 57 -10.89 8.15 -8.43
C GLY A 57 -11.41 7.46 -9.69
N THR A 58 -10.54 7.28 -10.69
CA THR A 58 -10.82 6.52 -11.92
C THR A 58 -10.74 5.00 -11.74
N GLY A 59 -10.27 4.52 -10.59
CA GLY A 59 -10.00 3.10 -10.35
C GLY A 59 -8.62 2.62 -10.81
N THR A 60 -7.78 3.46 -11.41
CA THR A 60 -6.43 3.07 -11.86
C THR A 60 -5.58 2.51 -10.71
N LEU A 61 -5.54 3.21 -9.57
CA LEU A 61 -4.73 2.76 -8.43
C LEU A 61 -5.27 1.48 -7.79
N ARG A 62 -6.59 1.32 -7.74
CA ARG A 62 -7.27 0.07 -7.34
C ARG A 62 -6.80 -1.09 -8.22
N GLU A 63 -6.77 -0.91 -9.54
CA GLU A 63 -6.35 -1.95 -10.47
C GLU A 63 -4.88 -2.31 -10.32
N THR A 64 -4.01 -1.31 -10.12
CA THR A 64 -2.58 -1.53 -9.79
C THR A 64 -2.44 -2.35 -8.51
N VAL A 65 -3.13 -1.97 -7.43
CA VAL A 65 -3.13 -2.70 -6.15
C VAL A 65 -3.61 -4.13 -6.36
N HIS A 66 -4.76 -4.34 -7.01
CA HIS A 66 -5.30 -5.69 -7.25
C HIS A 66 -4.36 -6.54 -8.11
N ALA A 67 -3.67 -5.95 -9.10
CA ALA A 67 -2.68 -6.65 -9.89
C ALA A 67 -1.48 -7.12 -9.05
N LEU A 68 -1.00 -6.29 -8.12
CA LEU A 68 0.07 -6.66 -7.18
C LEU A 68 -0.39 -7.77 -6.23
N LEU A 69 -1.59 -7.65 -5.65
CA LEU A 69 -2.13 -8.63 -4.71
C LEU A 69 -2.33 -10.02 -5.33
N ARG A 70 -2.84 -10.09 -6.57
CA ARG A 70 -3.02 -11.37 -7.29
C ARG A 70 -1.71 -12.14 -7.50
N ARG A 71 -0.58 -11.44 -7.59
CA ARG A 71 0.75 -12.04 -7.82
C ARG A 71 1.50 -12.33 -6.52
N SER A 72 1.03 -11.81 -5.38
CA SER A 72 1.76 -11.91 -4.13
C SER A 72 1.61 -13.30 -3.50
N PRO A 73 2.70 -14.01 -3.20
CA PRO A 73 2.63 -15.29 -2.50
C PRO A 73 2.16 -15.13 -1.04
N LEU A 74 2.21 -13.91 -0.50
CA LEU A 74 1.84 -13.56 0.88
C LEU A 74 0.33 -13.48 1.09
N VAL A 75 -0.43 -13.22 0.02
CA VAL A 75 -1.86 -12.94 0.09
C VAL A 75 -2.65 -14.26 0.09
N ALA A 76 -3.50 -14.43 1.09
CA ALA A 76 -4.47 -15.52 1.16
C ALA A 76 -5.77 -15.15 0.41
N ASN A 77 -6.28 -13.94 0.62
CA ASN A 77 -7.44 -13.41 -0.07
C ASN A 77 -7.43 -11.87 -0.05
N PHE A 78 -8.19 -11.23 -0.95
CA PHE A 78 -8.48 -9.81 -0.86
C PHE A 78 -9.87 -9.49 -1.43
N ARG A 79 -10.47 -8.40 -0.93
CA ARG A 79 -11.77 -7.89 -1.37
C ARG A 79 -11.83 -6.38 -1.26
N LEU A 80 -12.79 -5.74 -1.92
CA LEU A 80 -13.09 -4.34 -1.65
C LEU A 80 -13.64 -4.18 -0.23
N GLY A 81 -13.46 -2.96 0.31
CA GLY A 81 -14.12 -2.55 1.54
C GLY A 81 -15.64 -2.52 1.39
N ASP A 82 -16.32 -2.57 2.51
CA ASP A 82 -17.74 -2.28 2.69
C ASP A 82 -17.93 -0.80 3.11
N GLU A 83 -19.16 -0.39 3.43
CA GLU A 83 -19.47 0.99 3.80
C GLU A 83 -18.63 1.52 4.97
N THR A 84 -18.21 0.66 5.90
CA THR A 84 -17.44 1.06 7.10
C THR A 84 -15.93 0.95 6.92
N SER A 85 -15.47 0.23 5.89
CA SER A 85 -14.04 0.01 5.61
C SER A 85 -13.53 0.69 4.34
N GLY A 86 -14.28 1.65 3.80
CA GLY A 86 -13.85 2.51 2.67
C GLY A 86 -14.48 2.18 1.33
N SER A 87 -15.45 1.26 1.29
CA SER A 87 -16.17 0.80 0.11
C SER A 87 -15.18 0.41 -1.01
N TRP A 88 -15.47 0.78 -2.25
CA TRP A 88 -14.57 0.55 -3.38
C TRP A 88 -13.31 1.44 -3.39
N GLY A 89 -13.15 2.34 -2.40
CA GLY A 89 -11.96 3.18 -2.22
C GLY A 89 -10.84 2.51 -1.42
N ALA A 90 -11.09 1.32 -0.88
CA ALA A 90 -10.11 0.55 -0.16
C ALA A 90 -10.19 -0.94 -0.52
N THR A 91 -9.07 -1.64 -0.34
CA THR A 91 -8.97 -3.09 -0.47
C THR A 91 -8.54 -3.69 0.86
N LEU A 92 -9.32 -4.64 1.36
CA LEU A 92 -9.01 -5.45 2.51
C LEU A 92 -8.28 -6.72 2.06
N VAL A 93 -7.15 -6.99 2.70
CA VAL A 93 -6.23 -8.07 2.37
C VAL A 93 -6.07 -8.97 3.59
N THR A 94 -6.20 -10.27 3.40
CA THR A 94 -5.83 -11.29 4.38
C THR A 94 -4.51 -11.92 3.95
N LEU A 95 -3.52 -11.91 4.84
CA LEU A 95 -2.21 -12.51 4.62
C LEU A 95 -2.18 -13.97 5.11
N LYS A 96 -1.32 -14.77 4.48
CA LYS A 96 -1.00 -16.13 4.94
C LYS A 96 -0.20 -16.06 6.23
N ASN A 97 -0.42 -17.06 7.07
CA ASN A 97 0.19 -17.22 8.38
C ASN A 97 1.63 -17.71 8.31
#